data_AF-A0A5N3V8K3-F1
#
_entry.id   AF-A0A5N3V8K3-F1
#
_cell.length_a   1.000
_cell.length_b   1.000
_cell.length_c   1.000
_cell.angle_alpha   90.00
_cell.angle_beta   90.00
_cell.angle_gamma   90.00
#
_symmetry.space_group_name_H-M   'P 1'
#
loop_
_entity.id
_entity.type
_entity.pdbx_description
1 polymer ?
#
loop_
_entity_poly.entity_id
_entity_poly.type
_entity_poly.pdbx_seq_one_letter_code
_entity_poly.pdbx_strand_id
1 'polypeptide(L)'
;RCLPYFRSHGFGNISPRTEGGKIFCIIYALLGIPLFGFLLAGVGDQLGTIFGKGIAKVEDTFIKWNVSQTKIRIISTIIFILFGCVLFVALPAVIFKHIEGWSALDAIYFVVITLTTIGFGDYVA
;
A
#
# COMPACT_ATOMS: atom_id res chain seq x y z
N ARG A 1 18.54 -0.39 -34.02
CA ARG A 1 18.69 -1.79 -33.57
C ARG A 1 19.23 -1.71 -32.13
N CYS A 2 18.36 -2.05 -31.17
CA CYS A 2 18.60 -2.26 -29.72
C CYS A 2 18.97 -1.04 -28.86
N LEU A 3 17.99 -0.61 -28.06
CA LEU A 3 18.11 0.35 -26.95
C LEU A 3 19.09 -0.16 -25.89
N PRO A 4 20.15 0.60 -25.52
CA PRO A 4 20.90 0.35 -24.29
C PRO A 4 20.61 1.38 -23.18
N TYR A 5 19.67 2.31 -23.38
CA TYR A 5 19.44 3.41 -22.42
C TYR A 5 18.35 3.15 -21.36
N PHE A 6 17.72 1.97 -21.37
CA PHE A 6 16.75 1.57 -20.33
C PHE A 6 17.41 0.91 -19.11
N ARG A 7 18.66 1.28 -18.78
CA ARG A 7 19.34 0.78 -17.58
C ARG A 7 20.18 1.88 -16.93
N SER A 8 19.54 2.96 -16.50
CA SER A 8 20.25 3.99 -15.72
C SER A 8 19.40 4.69 -14.65
N HIS A 9 18.19 4.22 -14.37
CA HIS A 9 17.39 4.62 -13.20
C HIS A 9 16.80 3.37 -12.54
N GLY A 10 17.66 2.38 -12.31
CA GLY A 10 17.32 1.28 -11.41
C GLY A 10 17.75 1.69 -10.02
N PHE A 11 16.79 1.89 -9.13
CA PHE A 11 17.00 1.71 -7.70
C PHE A 11 18.06 0.65 -7.39
N GLY A 12 18.98 0.96 -6.49
CA GLY A 12 19.82 -0.10 -5.92
C GLY A 12 21.28 0.27 -5.75
N ASN A 13 21.58 1.49 -5.28
CA ASN A 13 22.95 1.78 -4.86
C ASN A 13 23.34 1.01 -3.57
N ILE A 14 22.37 0.47 -2.82
CA ILE A 14 22.59 -0.34 -1.61
C ILE A 14 22.19 -1.78 -1.90
N SER A 15 23.11 -2.56 -2.47
CA SER A 15 22.98 -4.02 -2.59
C SER A 15 24.24 -4.68 -2.02
N PRO A 16 24.12 -5.82 -1.33
CA PRO A 16 25.27 -6.48 -0.72
C PRO A 16 26.28 -6.88 -1.81
N ARG A 17 27.44 -6.20 -1.81
CA ARG A 17 28.52 -6.46 -2.78
C ARG A 17 29.39 -7.65 -2.37
N THR A 18 29.46 -7.97 -1.07
CA THR A 18 30.24 -9.08 -0.52
C THR A 18 29.51 -10.43 -0.67
N GLU A 19 30.26 -11.51 -0.87
CA GLU A 19 29.69 -12.87 -1.00
C GLU A 19 28.90 -13.29 0.24
N GLY A 20 29.44 -13.03 1.44
CA GLY A 20 28.73 -13.30 2.70
C GLY A 20 27.43 -12.50 2.85
N GLY A 21 27.41 -11.24 2.41
CA GLY A 21 26.20 -10.42 2.44
C GLY A 21 25.11 -10.93 1.50
N LYS A 22 25.48 -11.51 0.35
CA LYS A 22 24.53 -12.14 -0.58
C LYS A 22 23.90 -13.41 0.01
N ILE A 23 24.70 -14.27 0.64
CA ILE A 23 24.22 -15.50 1.28
C ILE A 23 23.24 -15.16 2.42
N PHE A 24 23.59 -14.19 3.26
CA PHE A 24 22.70 -13.71 4.33
C PHE A 24 21.38 -13.18 3.78
N CYS A 25 21.42 -12.38 2.71
CA CYS A 25 20.23 -11.83 2.06
C CYS A 25 19.30 -12.93 1.52
N ILE A 26 19.85 -13.99 0.92
CA ILE A 26 19.07 -15.13 0.42
C ILE A 26 18.34 -15.85 1.57
N ILE A 27 19.04 -16.16 2.67
CA ILE A 27 18.44 -16.82 3.83
C ILE A 27 17.35 -15.94 4.46
N TYR A 28 17.63 -14.63 4.60
CA TYR A 28 16.68 -13.67 5.13
C TYR A 28 15.41 -13.58 4.28
N ALA A 29 15.55 -13.51 2.95
CA ALA A 29 14.41 -13.47 2.05
C ALA A 29 13.58 -14.76 2.12
N LEU A 30 14.23 -15.92 2.18
CA LEU A 30 13.56 -17.23 2.26
C LEU A 30 12.71 -17.39 3.54
N LEU A 31 13.14 -16.82 4.67
CA LEU A 31 12.36 -16.86 5.92
C LEU A 31 11.39 -15.67 6.05
N GLY A 32 11.79 -14.50 5.56
CA GLY A 32 11.03 -13.26 5.67
C GLY A 32 9.78 -13.24 4.80
N ILE A 33 9.86 -13.70 3.55
CA ILE A 33 8.72 -13.73 2.62
C ILE A 33 7.55 -14.57 3.19
N PRO A 34 7.74 -15.85 3.60
CA PRO A 34 6.63 -16.63 4.14
C PRO A 34 6.11 -16.07 5.47
N LEU A 35 6.98 -15.56 6.35
CA LEU A 35 6.55 -14.94 7.60
C LEU A 35 5.71 -13.68 7.36
N PHE A 36 6.15 -12.81 6.44
CA PHE A 36 5.40 -11.62 6.06
C PHE A 36 4.08 -11.96 5.38
N GLY A 37 4.06 -13.00 4.54
CA GLY A 37 2.83 -13.53 3.94
C GLY A 37 1.82 -14.02 4.99
N PHE A 38 2.28 -14.75 6.01
CA PHE A 38 1.44 -15.20 7.11
C PHE A 38 0.88 -14.03 7.93
N LEU A 39 1.72 -13.03 8.23
CA LEU A 39 1.29 -11.82 8.93
C LEU A 39 0.25 -11.04 8.12
N LEU A 40 0.48 -10.84 6.82
CA LEU A 40 -0.48 -10.19 5.92
C LEU A 40 -1.80 -10.94 5.83
N ALA A 41 -1.77 -12.28 5.77
CA ALA A 41 -3.00 -13.07 5.78
C ALA A 41 -3.79 -12.88 7.08
N GLY A 42 -3.11 -12.96 8.23
CA GLY A 42 -3.75 -12.74 9.54
C GLY A 42 -4.34 -11.34 9.70
N VAL A 43 -3.59 -10.30 9.29
CA VAL A 43 -4.10 -8.92 9.28
C VAL A 43 -5.27 -8.80 8.31
N GLY A 44 -5.20 -9.41 7.12
CA GLY A 44 -6.26 -9.42 6.12
C GLY A 44 -7.57 -10.02 6.64
N ASP A 45 -7.49 -11.13 7.37
CA ASP A 45 -8.67 -11.78 7.97
C ASP A 45 -9.27 -10.95 9.11
N GLN A 46 -8.44 -10.37 9.99
CA GLN A 46 -8.94 -9.49 11.04
C GLN A 46 -9.59 -8.24 10.45
N LEU A 47 -8.94 -7.63 9.46
CA LEU A 47 -9.45 -6.48 8.76
C LEU A 47 -10.78 -6.82 8.05
N GLY A 48 -10.86 -7.95 7.35
CA GLY A 48 -12.05 -8.42 6.66
C GLY A 48 -13.22 -8.72 7.60
N THR A 49 -12.97 -9.30 8.78
CA THR A 49 -14.02 -9.54 9.77
C THR A 49 -14.51 -8.25 10.43
N ILE A 50 -13.63 -7.29 10.71
CA ILE A 50 -14.01 -5.96 11.21
C ILE A 50 -14.87 -5.24 10.17
N PHE A 51 -14.45 -5.25 8.90
CA PHE A 51 -15.23 -4.64 7.82
C PHE A 51 -16.55 -5.35 7.56
N GLY A 52 -16.57 -6.69 7.61
CA GLY A 52 -17.81 -7.47 7.47
C GLY A 52 -18.83 -7.12 8.56
N LYS A 53 -18.40 -6.99 9.81
CA LYS A 53 -19.26 -6.54 10.92
C LYS A 53 -19.73 -5.09 10.75
N GLY A 54 -18.84 -4.21 10.28
CA GLY A 54 -19.18 -2.82 9.95
C GLY A 54 -20.24 -2.72 8.85
N ILE A 55 -20.08 -3.48 7.77
CA ILE A 55 -21.02 -3.53 6.65
C ILE A 55 -22.36 -4.09 7.11
N ALA A 56 -22.39 -5.18 7.90
CA ALA A 56 -23.64 -5.73 8.43
C ALA A 56 -24.42 -4.71 9.28
N LYS A 57 -23.73 -3.92 10.11
CA LYS A 57 -24.32 -2.83 10.90
C LYS A 57 -24.91 -1.72 10.03
N VAL A 58 -24.20 -1.37 8.95
CA VAL A 58 -24.67 -0.37 7.97
C VAL A 58 -25.87 -0.93 7.20
N GLU A 59 -25.83 -2.20 6.79
CA GLU A 59 -26.92 -2.87 6.09
C GLU A 59 -28.20 -2.89 6.93
N ASP A 60 -28.13 -3.25 8.22
CA ASP A 60 -29.28 -3.21 9.14
C ASP A 60 -29.89 -1.79 9.28
N THR A 61 -29.04 -0.77 9.22
CA THR A 61 -29.49 0.64 9.28
C THR A 61 -30.14 1.08 7.97
N PHE A 62 -29.68 0.55 6.83
CA PHE A 62 -30.15 0.92 5.49
C PHE A 62 -31.36 0.10 4.99
N ILE A 63 -31.55 -1.14 5.46
CA ILE A 63 -32.78 -1.92 5.20
C ILE A 63 -34.00 -1.15 5.72
N LYS A 64 -33.87 -0.42 6.85
CA LYS A 64 -34.91 0.48 7.37
C LYS A 64 -35.26 1.64 6.42
N TRP A 65 -34.36 2.02 5.52
CA TRP A 65 -34.53 3.15 4.58
C TRP A 65 -35.02 2.72 3.19
N ASN A 66 -35.40 1.44 3.00
CA ASN A 66 -35.93 0.89 1.74
C ASN A 66 -35.03 1.15 0.50
N VAL A 67 -33.72 1.14 0.72
CA VAL A 67 -32.72 1.31 -0.35
C VAL A 67 -32.36 -0.05 -0.95
N SER A 68 -32.22 -0.13 -2.28
CA SER A 68 -31.84 -1.37 -2.97
C SER A 68 -30.47 -1.92 -2.53
N GLN A 69 -30.41 -3.22 -2.28
CA GLN A 69 -29.23 -3.98 -1.84
C GLN A 69 -27.98 -3.74 -2.71
N THR A 70 -28.14 -3.62 -4.03
CA THR A 70 -27.03 -3.34 -4.95
C THR A 70 -26.43 -1.95 -4.72
N LYS A 71 -27.26 -0.95 -4.42
CA LYS A 71 -26.79 0.42 -4.14
C LYS A 71 -26.01 0.46 -2.83
N ILE A 72 -26.47 -0.26 -1.80
CA ILE A 72 -25.79 -0.32 -0.49
C ILE A 72 -24.38 -0.91 -0.64
N ARG A 73 -24.24 -2.04 -1.34
CA ARG A 73 -22.93 -2.67 -1.59
C ARG A 73 -21.97 -1.75 -2.35
N ILE A 74 -22.46 -1.02 -3.35
CA ILE A 74 -21.63 -0.07 -4.11
C ILE A 74 -21.23 1.12 -3.23
N ILE A 75 -22.18 1.71 -2.50
CA ILE A 75 -21.92 2.86 -1.62
C ILE A 75 -20.92 2.49 -0.52
N SER A 76 -21.08 1.33 0.13
CA SER A 76 -20.15 0.89 1.17
C SER A 76 -18.73 0.67 0.62
N THR A 77 -18.63 0.09 -0.58
CA THR A 77 -17.33 -0.12 -1.27
C THR A 77 -16.67 1.22 -1.62
N ILE A 78 -17.44 2.19 -2.14
CA ILE A 78 -16.92 3.53 -2.47
C ILE A 78 -16.45 4.25 -1.21
N ILE A 79 -17.26 4.24 -0.14
CA ILE A 79 -16.89 4.85 1.15
C ILE A 79 -15.61 4.22 1.69
N PHE A 80 -15.48 2.90 1.59
CA PHE A 80 -14.29 2.19 2.05
C PHE A 80 -13.03 2.58 1.26
N ILE A 81 -13.13 2.63 -0.07
CA ILE A 81 -12.03 3.08 -0.93
C ILE A 81 -11.65 4.52 -0.62
N LEU A 82 -12.63 5.44 -0.51
CA LEU A 82 -12.36 6.85 -0.19
C LEU A 82 -11.69 7.01 1.17
N PHE A 83 -12.16 6.29 2.18
CA PHE A 83 -11.55 6.28 3.51
C PHE A 83 -10.10 5.75 3.46
N GLY A 84 -9.87 4.67 2.70
CA GLY A 84 -8.53 4.15 2.45
C GLY A 84 -7.63 5.16 1.74
N CYS A 85 -8.12 5.85 0.71
CA CYS A 85 -7.37 6.90 0.02
C CYS A 85 -6.98 8.05 0.96
N VAL A 86 -7.87 8.48 1.86
CA VAL A 86 -7.57 9.55 2.82
C VAL A 86 -6.50 9.09 3.82
N LEU A 87 -6.66 7.91 4.41
CA LEU A 87 -5.75 7.40 5.44
C LEU A 87 -4.38 6.99 4.91
N PHE A 88 -4.34 6.29 3.76
CA PHE A 88 -3.10 5.72 3.25
C PHE A 88 -2.41 6.60 2.21
N VAL A 89 -3.14 7.50 1.52
CA VAL A 89 -2.53 8.37 0.50
C VAL A 89 -2.43 9.81 0.98
N ALA A 90 -3.56 10.45 1.33
CA ALA A 90 -3.57 11.88 1.63
C ALA A 90 -2.83 12.22 2.95
N LEU A 91 -3.08 11.45 4.01
CA LEU A 91 -2.46 11.69 5.32
C LEU A 91 -0.93 11.54 5.27
N PRO A 92 -0.34 10.46 4.71
CA PRO A 92 1.10 10.36 4.56
C PRO A 92 1.67 11.42 3.63
N ALA A 93 0.99 11.77 2.52
CA ALA A 93 1.46 12.81 1.62
C ALA A 93 1.55 14.19 2.30
N VAL A 94 0.60 14.52 3.19
CA VAL A 94 0.67 15.76 3.99
C VAL A 94 1.81 15.70 5.01
N ILE A 95 2.01 14.55 5.66
CA ILE A 95 3.12 14.35 6.61
C ILE A 95 4.46 14.53 5.90
N PHE A 96 4.70 13.83 4.79
CA PHE A 96 5.95 13.94 4.02
C PHE A 96 6.15 15.33 3.44
N LYS A 97 5.09 15.98 2.97
CA LYS A 97 5.16 17.39 2.55
C LYS A 97 5.63 18.31 3.68
N HIS A 98 5.21 18.08 4.92
CA HIS A 98 5.60 18.92 6.05
C HIS A 98 6.99 18.60 6.60
N ILE A 99 7.37 17.32 6.63
CA ILE A 99 8.68 16.89 7.15
C ILE A 99 9.79 17.20 6.14
N GLU A 100 9.59 16.81 4.88
CA GLU A 100 10.61 16.92 3.83
C GLU A 100 10.53 18.22 3.03
N GLY A 101 9.46 19.01 3.23
CA GLY A 101 9.23 20.25 2.48
C GLY A 101 8.92 20.04 0.99
N TRP A 102 8.57 18.81 0.60
CA TRP A 102 8.31 18.46 -0.80
C TRP A 102 7.05 19.12 -1.38
N SER A 103 6.97 19.20 -2.71
CA SER A 103 5.73 19.63 -3.35
C SER A 103 4.62 18.61 -3.10
N ALA A 104 3.35 19.04 -3.20
CA ALA A 104 2.23 18.10 -3.04
C ALA A 104 2.25 16.98 -4.08
N LEU A 105 2.76 17.25 -5.29
CA LEU A 105 2.88 16.26 -6.36
C LEU A 105 3.95 15.22 -6.01
N ASP A 106 5.12 15.65 -5.54
CA ASP A 106 6.22 14.75 -5.19
C ASP A 106 5.88 13.87 -3.98
N ALA A 107 5.20 14.42 -2.96
CA ALA A 107 4.75 13.66 -1.81
C ALA A 107 3.69 12.60 -2.18
N ILE A 108 2.73 12.95 -3.04
CA ILE A 108 1.74 11.98 -3.54
C ILE A 108 2.43 10.92 -4.39
N TYR A 109 3.36 11.32 -5.26
CA TYR A 109 4.14 10.40 -6.10
C TYR A 109 4.91 9.40 -5.24
N PHE A 110 5.63 9.86 -4.22
CA PHE A 110 6.37 9.00 -3.29
C PHE A 110 5.45 8.00 -2.58
N VAL A 111 4.31 8.46 -2.07
CA VAL A 111 3.35 7.59 -1.36
C VAL A 111 2.76 6.54 -2.30
N VAL A 112 2.37 6.92 -3.52
CA VAL A 112 1.81 5.97 -4.50
C VAL A 112 2.84 4.92 -4.92
N ILE A 113 4.06 5.34 -5.25
CA ILE A 113 5.14 4.45 -5.66
C ILE A 113 5.56 3.49 -4.53
N THR A 114 5.49 3.94 -3.28
CA THR A 114 5.76 3.11 -2.08
C THR A 114 4.62 2.12 -1.81
N LEU A 115 3.37 2.58 -1.83
CA LEU A 115 2.20 1.71 -1.58
C LEU A 115 1.99 0.67 -2.68
N THR A 116 2.26 1.03 -3.93
CA THR A 116 2.21 0.07 -5.05
C THR A 116 3.38 -0.88 -5.07
N THR A 117 4.34 -0.73 -4.14
CA THR A 117 5.58 -1.52 -4.05
C THR A 117 6.43 -1.49 -5.31
N ILE A 118 6.13 -0.57 -6.25
CA ILE A 118 6.98 -0.32 -7.42
C ILE A 118 8.32 0.14 -6.87
N GLY A 119 8.26 1.21 -6.08
CA GLY A 119 9.39 2.03 -5.74
C GLY A 119 10.06 2.62 -7.01
N PHE A 120 10.58 3.83 -7.01
CA PHE A 120 11.67 4.19 -7.96
C PHE A 120 12.95 4.70 -7.26
N GLY A 121 12.83 5.24 -6.04
CA GLY A 121 13.95 5.63 -5.17
C GLY A 121 14.71 6.84 -5.64
N ASP A 122 14.12 7.50 -6.60
CA ASP A 122 14.26 8.92 -6.87
C ASP A 122 13.95 9.76 -5.62
N TYR A 123 12.99 9.33 -4.79
CA TYR A 123 12.70 9.94 -3.49
C TYR A 123 12.90 8.94 -2.35
N VAL A 124 13.65 9.35 -1.33
CA VAL A 124 13.88 8.63 -0.08
C VAL A 124 13.66 9.63 1.06
N ALA A 125 12.68 9.35 1.92
CA ALA A 125 12.42 10.02 3.18
C ALA A 125 12.84 9.10 4.34
#